data_AF-A0A143X4J0-F1
#
_entry.id   AF-A0A143X4J0-F1
#
_cell.length_a   1.000
_cell.length_b   1.000
_cell.length_c   1.000
_cell.angle_alpha   90.00
_cell.angle_beta   90.00
_cell.angle_gamma   90.00
#
_symmetry.space_group_name_H-M   'P 1'
#
loop_
_entity.id
_entity.type
_entity.pdbx_description
1 polymer ?
#
loop_
_entity_poly.entity_id
_entity_poly.type
_entity_poly.pdbx_seq_one_letter_code
_entity_poly.pdbx_strand_id
1 'polypeptide(L)' 'MENNLDNSMILTLFGEQVKNFRTKQYLTQAELAEKSHLHRNSIVLIENGKQNPTLTLMYKLSFALNVKMKDLVDDL' A
#
# COMPACT_ATOMS: atom_id res chain seq x y z
N MET A 1 -6.56 -26.02 13.22
CA MET A 1 -6.60 -25.99 11.75
C MET A 1 -7.05 -24.58 11.37
N GLU A 2 -6.31 -23.97 10.44
CA GLU A 2 -6.34 -22.57 9.98
C GLU A 2 -6.13 -21.49 11.05
N ASN A 3 -4.88 -21.00 11.12
CA ASN A 3 -4.58 -19.63 11.55
C ASN A 3 -5.29 -18.68 10.57
N ASN A 4 -6.55 -18.36 10.83
CA ASN A 4 -7.26 -17.30 10.12
C ASN A 4 -6.67 -15.97 10.55
N LEU A 5 -5.57 -15.56 9.92
CA LEU A 5 -5.28 -14.14 9.78
C LEU A 5 -6.51 -13.54 9.09
N ASP A 6 -7.24 -12.68 9.80
CA ASP A 6 -8.34 -11.94 9.19
C ASP A 6 -7.76 -11.16 8.01
N ASN A 7 -8.17 -11.51 6.79
CA ASN A 7 -7.74 -10.83 5.57
C ASN A 7 -7.92 -9.31 5.70
N SER A 8 -8.93 -8.86 6.46
CA SER A 8 -9.13 -7.44 6.75
C SER A 8 -7.99 -6.84 7.56
N MET A 9 -7.42 -7.57 8.53
CA MET A 9 -6.28 -7.13 9.34
C MET A 9 -5.01 -7.00 8.50
N ILE A 10 -4.70 -8.01 7.67
CA ILE A 10 -3.54 -7.96 6.75
C ILE A 10 -3.64 -6.75 5.82
N LEU A 11 -4.80 -6.53 5.20
CA LEU A 11 -4.99 -5.41 4.28
C LEU A 11 -4.90 -4.05 4.99
N THR A 12 -5.36 -3.97 6.24
CA THR A 12 -5.26 -2.76 7.06
C THR A 12 -3.79 -2.44 7.36
N LEU A 13 -3.02 -3.42 7.85
CA LEU A 13 -1.59 -3.25 8.15
C LEU A 13 -0.79 -2.85 6.89
N PHE A 14 -1.05 -3.52 5.76
CA PHE A 14 -0.44 -3.15 4.49
C PHE A 14 -0.79 -1.71 4.08
N GLY A 15 -2.07 -1.34 4.18
CA GLY A 15 -2.56 0.00 3.86
C GLY A 15 -1.92 1.09 4.72
N GLU A 16 -1.79 0.84 6.03
CA GLU A 16 -1.10 1.72 6.97
C GLU A 16 0.37 1.88 6.61
N GLN A 17 1.04 0.80 6.22
CA GLN A 17 2.44 0.85 5.83
C GLN A 17 2.67 1.69 4.57
N VAL A 18 1.83 1.52 3.54
CA VAL A 18 1.84 2.37 2.34
C VAL A 18 1.62 3.84 2.71
N LYS A 19 0.64 4.12 3.57
CA LYS A 19 0.33 5.47 4.06
C LYS A 19 1.51 6.08 4.81
N ASN A 20 2.19 5.30 5.66
CA ASN A 20 3.35 5.74 6.44
C ASN A 20 4.51 6.16 5.53
N PHE A 21 4.84 5.37 4.51
CA PHE A 21 5.88 5.77 3.54
C PHE A 21 5.47 6.99 2.71
N ARG A 22 4.20 7.09 2.33
CA ARG A 22 3.68 8.24 1.59
C ARG A 22 3.80 9.53 2.40
N THR A 23 3.35 9.53 3.65
CA THR A 23 3.35 10.73 4.51
C THR A 23 4.76 11.15 4.92
N LYS A 24 5.69 10.20 5.13
CA LYS A 24 7.12 10.49 5.34
C LYS A 24 7.77 11.25 4.17
N GLN A 25 7.19 11.15 2.98
CA GLN A 25 7.63 11.86 1.78
C GLN A 25 6.79 13.11 1.46
N TYR A 26 5.88 13.51 2.36
CA TYR A 26 4.97 14.66 2.20
C TYR A 26 4.08 14.58 0.96
N LEU A 27 3.80 13.37 0.47
CA LEU A 27 2.95 13.17 -0.70
C LEU A 27 1.46 13.10 -0.31
N THR A 28 0.61 13.74 -1.07
CA THR A 28 -0.84 13.50 -1.10
C THR A 28 -1.15 12.16 -1.79
N GLN A 29 -2.36 11.64 -1.59
CA GLN A 29 -2.80 10.43 -2.30
C GLN A 29 -2.87 10.62 -3.82
N ALA A 30 -3.15 11.85 -4.28
CA ALA A 30 -3.17 12.17 -5.71
C ALA A 30 -1.75 12.13 -6.30
N GLU A 31 -0.76 12.71 -5.60
CA GLU A 31 0.64 12.68 -6.04
C GLU A 31 1.23 11.27 -6.02
N LEU A 32 0.90 10.44 -5.02
CA LEU A 32 1.31 9.04 -5.04
C LEU A 32 0.67 8.28 -6.22
N ALA A 33 -0.60 8.54 -6.51
CA ALA A 33 -1.29 7.92 -7.63
C ALA A 33 -0.62 8.28 -8.97
N GLU A 34 -0.28 9.55 -9.15
CA GLU A 34 0.45 10.04 -10.32
C GLU A 34 1.83 9.37 -10.44
N LYS A 35 2.64 9.40 -9.37
CA LYS A 35 3.98 8.78 -9.33
C LYS A 35 3.97 7.27 -9.58
N SER A 36 2.92 6.58 -9.15
CA SER A 36 2.78 5.12 -9.32
C SER A 36 2.05 4.72 -10.60
N HIS A 37 1.58 5.69 -11.39
CA HIS A 37 0.69 5.45 -12.54
C HIS A 37 -0.50 4.56 -12.17
N LEU A 38 -1.15 4.91 -11.06
CA LEU A 38 -2.37 4.29 -10.53
C LEU A 38 -3.49 5.32 -10.45
N HIS A 39 -4.72 4.85 -10.36
CA HIS A 39 -5.84 5.74 -10.06
C HIS A 39 -5.80 6.14 -8.58
N ARG A 40 -6.09 7.41 -8.29
CA ARG A 40 -6.21 7.91 -6.91
C ARG A 40 -7.14 7.06 -6.06
N ASN A 41 -8.24 6.55 -6.65
CA ASN A 41 -9.16 5.67 -5.93
C ASN A 41 -8.48 4.37 -5.45
N SER A 42 -7.59 3.78 -6.25
CA SER A 42 -6.83 2.60 -5.82
C SER A 42 -5.92 2.92 -4.62
N ILE A 43 -5.26 4.08 -4.59
CA ILE A 43 -4.48 4.52 -3.43
C ILE A 43 -5.37 4.65 -2.19
N VAL A 44 -6.52 5.30 -2.32
CA VAL A 44 -7.49 5.45 -1.22
C VAL A 44 -7.96 4.08 -0.69
N LEU A 45 -8.33 3.15 -1.58
CA LEU A 45 -8.82 1.84 -1.17
C LEU A 45 -7.71 1.00 -0.52
N ILE A 46 -6.48 1.06 -1.04
CA ILE A 46 -5.32 0.37 -0.46
C ILE A 46 -5.03 0.90 0.94
N GLU A 47 -4.91 2.22 1.11
CA GLU A 47 -4.56 2.83 2.41
C GLU A 47 -5.63 2.62 3.49
N ASN A 48 -6.86 2.29 3.10
CA ASN A 48 -7.96 1.97 4.02
C ASN A 48 -8.21 0.46 4.16
N GLY A 49 -7.32 -0.40 3.64
CA GLY A 49 -7.46 -1.86 3.70
C GLY A 49 -8.69 -2.41 2.94
N LYS A 50 -9.23 -1.66 1.97
CA LYS A 50 -10.42 -2.02 1.19
C LYS A 50 -10.10 -2.66 -0.16
N GLN A 51 -8.84 -2.68 -0.56
CA GLN A 51 -8.40 -3.32 -1.79
C GLN A 51 -7.18 -4.20 -1.51
N ASN A 52 -7.23 -5.45 -1.95
CA ASN A 52 -6.08 -6.33 -2.03
C ASN A 52 -5.27 -5.98 -3.30
N PRO A 53 -4.09 -5.35 -3.18
CA PRO A 53 -3.29 -4.98 -4.34
C PRO A 53 -2.69 -6.22 -5.00
N THR A 54 -2.66 -6.24 -6.33
CA THR A 54 -1.87 -7.24 -7.06
C THR A 54 -0.38 -7.00 -6.85
N LEU A 55 0.44 -8.02 -7.13
CA LEU A 55 1.90 -7.91 -7.09
C LEU A 55 2.43 -6.75 -7.95
N THR A 56 1.82 -6.51 -9.11
CA THR A 56 2.18 -5.40 -10.01
C THR A 56 1.86 -4.02 -9.41
N LEU A 57 0.75 -3.89 -8.66
CA LEU A 57 0.45 -2.65 -7.93
C LEU A 57 1.44 -2.43 -6.79
N MET A 58 1.77 -3.48 -6.03
CA MET A 58 2.78 -3.39 -4.97
C MET A 58 4.13 -2.93 -5.53
N TYR A 59 4.56 -3.46 -6.68
CA TYR A 59 5.81 -3.06 -7.32
C TYR A 59 5.80 -1.60 -7.79
N LYS A 60 4.68 -1.14 -8.37
CA LYS A 60 4.50 0.28 -8.73
C LYS A 60 4.56 1.19 -7.51
N LEU A 61 3.93 0.79 -6.40
CA LEU A 61 3.97 1.53 -5.14
C LEU A 61 5.39 1.58 -4.57
N SER A 62 6.11 0.46 -4.54
CA SER A 62 7.48 0.42 -4.02
C SER A 62 8.40 1.35 -4.82
N PHE A 63 8.25 1.37 -6.15
CA PHE A 63 9.01 2.27 -7.01
C PHE A 63 8.63 3.75 -6.77
N ALA A 64 7.34 4.07 -6.73
CA ALA A 64 6.86 5.43 -6.51
C ALA A 64 7.23 6.00 -5.13
N LEU A 65 7.31 5.12 -4.12
CA LEU A 65 7.73 5.44 -2.76
C LEU A 65 9.24 5.29 -2.54
N ASN A 66 10.01 4.90 -3.56
CA ASN A 66 11.46 4.68 -3.43
C ASN A 66 11.85 3.77 -2.24
N VAL A 67 11.12 2.66 -2.08
CA VAL A 67 11.37 1.63 -1.06
C VAL A 67 11.48 0.25 -1.71
N LYS A 68 11.99 -0.75 -0.98
CA LYS A 68 11.96 -2.12 -1.47
C LYS A 68 10.57 -2.71 -1.25
N MET A 69 10.17 -3.65 -2.11
CA MET A 69 8.92 -4.41 -1.96
C MET A 69 8.74 -5.01 -0.56
N LYS A 70 9.82 -5.55 0.02
CA LYS A 70 9.82 -6.13 1.37
C LYS A 70 9.43 -5.12 2.45
N ASP A 71 9.76 -3.84 2.25
CA ASP A 71 9.52 -2.79 3.26
C ASP A 71 8.02 -2.47 3.34
N LEU A 72 7.26 -2.72 2.26
CA LEU A 72 5.80 -2.58 2.24
C LEU A 72 5.07 -3.68 3.04
N VAL A 73 5.77 -4.75 3.41
CA VAL A 73 5.20 -5.93 4.08
C VAL A 73 5.98 -6.33 5.34
N ASP A 74 6.89 -5.47 5.81
CA ASP A 74 7.81 -5.79 6.92
C ASP A 74 7.08 -5.98 8.26
N ASP A 75 5.91 -5.35 8.41
CA ASP A 75 5.05 -5.40 9.60
C ASP A 75 3.80 -6.30 9.42
N LEU A 76 3.81 -7.21 8.43
CA LEU A 76 2.75 -8.21 8.20
C LEU A 76 2.98 -9.52 8.95
#